data_AF-A0A8J5KFW1-F1
#
_entry.id   AF-A0A8J5KFW1-F1
#
_cell.length_a   1.000
_cell.length_b   1.000
_cell.length_c   1.000
_cell.angle_alpha   90.00
_cell.angle_beta   90.00
_cell.angle_gamma   90.00
#
_symmetry.space_group_name_H-M   'P 1'
#
loop_
_entity.id
_entity.type
_entity.pdbx_description
1 polymer ?
#
loop_
_entity_poly.entity_id
_entity_poly.type
_entity_poly.pdbx_seq_one_letter_code
_entity_poly.pdbx_strand_id
1 'polypeptide(L)'
;IRNVDKNHKAAINKSKQQQVDRSRVKIGEQSGSTVKSGVMRGTDVNKGWVVAVVVGIHLAVLLPLLLHYTPTGNNGVFYYYYNRPGGEKHEFWSTDEGVVDLPITNHTHLTLIIHGFSESSHRPWIRRLSDALLSVGKEERVVVVVDYWDLHTINYLQMRHNARQVASLIAHLIDTLVVHKSLQ
;
A
#
# COMPACT_ATOMS: atom_id res chain seq x y z
N ILE A 1 33.06 -40.06 37.35
CA ILE A 1 32.53 -38.75 36.92
C ILE A 1 31.94 -38.03 38.15
N ARG A 2 32.77 -37.48 39.05
CA ARG A 2 32.32 -36.83 40.32
C ARG A 2 33.29 -35.75 40.84
N ASN A 3 34.09 -35.15 39.95
CA ASN A 3 35.14 -34.21 40.34
C ASN A 3 35.13 -32.87 39.59
N VAL A 4 34.12 -32.59 38.77
CA VAL A 4 34.01 -31.32 38.01
C VAL A 4 33.21 -30.25 38.78
N ASP A 5 32.43 -30.65 39.78
CA ASP A 5 31.42 -29.77 40.40
C ASP A 5 31.96 -28.87 41.54
N LYS A 6 33.15 -29.18 42.08
CA LYS A 6 33.75 -28.39 43.19
C LYS A 6 34.46 -27.12 42.69
N ASN A 7 34.97 -27.13 41.45
CA ASN A 7 35.71 -25.99 40.91
C ASN A 7 34.79 -24.85 40.43
N HIS A 8 33.53 -25.13 40.11
CA HIS A 8 32.59 -24.11 39.64
C HIS A 8 32.04 -23.24 40.77
N LYS A 9 31.83 -23.82 41.97
CA LYS A 9 31.33 -23.07 43.15
C LYS A 9 32.37 -22.11 43.74
N ALA A 10 33.66 -22.40 43.60
CA ALA A 10 34.74 -21.50 44.07
C ALA A 10 34.89 -20.24 43.19
N ALA A 11 34.59 -20.33 41.89
CA ALA A 11 34.69 -19.20 40.96
C ALA A 11 33.57 -18.16 41.18
N ILE A 12 32.36 -18.60 41.52
CA ILE A 12 31.21 -17.71 41.75
C ILE A 12 31.43 -16.85 43.00
N ASN A 13 32.06 -17.39 44.06
CA ASN A 13 32.23 -16.65 45.31
C ASN A 13 33.30 -15.54 45.21
N LYS A 14 34.34 -15.70 44.38
CA LYS A 14 35.35 -14.65 44.14
C LYS A 14 34.78 -13.45 43.37
N SER A 15 33.81 -13.67 42.47
CA SER A 15 33.18 -12.59 41.70
C SER A 15 32.32 -11.65 42.55
N LYS A 16 31.62 -12.17 43.57
CA LYS A 16 30.80 -11.37 44.49
C LYS A 16 31.64 -10.52 45.44
N GLN A 17 32.77 -11.04 45.94
CA GLN A 17 33.66 -10.27 46.82
C GLN A 17 34.26 -9.05 46.10
N GLN A 18 34.63 -9.20 44.82
CA GLN A 18 35.25 -8.14 44.02
C GLN A 18 34.25 -7.03 43.61
N GLN A 19 32.95 -7.34 43.59
CA GLN A 19 31.89 -6.36 43.31
C GLN A 19 31.53 -5.51 44.53
N VAL A 20 31.68 -6.05 45.75
CA VAL A 20 31.45 -5.32 47.00
C VAL A 20 32.57 -4.31 47.28
N ASP A 21 33.83 -4.64 47.00
CA ASP A 21 34.96 -3.71 47.20
C ASP A 21 34.97 -2.53 46.22
N ARG A 22 34.49 -2.70 44.98
CA ARG A 22 34.32 -1.57 44.03
C ARG A 22 33.21 -0.60 44.43
N SER A 23 32.30 -1.02 45.31
CA SER A 23 31.18 -0.20 45.77
C SER A 23 31.53 0.67 46.98
N ARG A 24 32.58 0.30 47.73
CA ARG A 24 33.04 1.04 48.93
C ARG A 24 34.05 2.15 48.65
N VAL A 25 34.71 2.15 47.48
CA VAL A 25 35.72 3.15 47.10
C VAL A 25 35.12 4.44 46.52
N LYS A 26 33.80 4.51 46.29
CA LYS A 26 33.14 5.72 45.74
C LYS A 26 32.43 6.61 46.77
N ILE A 27 32.57 6.33 48.07
CA ILE A 27 31.94 7.11 49.15
C ILE A 27 33.05 7.76 49.97
N GLY A 28 33.69 8.79 49.45
CA GLY A 28 34.76 9.44 50.19
C GLY A 28 35.61 10.42 49.39
N GLU A 29 35.02 11.29 48.59
CA GLU A 29 35.67 12.55 48.20
C GLU A 29 34.68 13.45 47.47
N GLN A 30 34.37 14.59 48.10
CA GLN A 30 34.14 15.92 47.52
C GLN A 30 33.19 16.73 48.40
N SER A 31 33.73 17.13 49.56
CA SER A 31 33.43 18.42 50.17
C SER A 31 34.19 19.48 49.37
N GLY A 32 33.48 20.45 48.80
CA GLY A 32 34.05 21.45 47.91
C GLY A 32 32.98 22.24 47.18
N SER A 33 32.12 22.93 47.94
CA SER A 33 31.15 23.90 47.42
C SER A 33 31.90 25.05 46.73
N THR A 34 32.11 24.92 45.42
CA THR A 34 32.45 26.07 44.56
C THR A 34 31.17 26.44 43.83
N VAL A 35 30.59 27.59 44.23
CA VAL A 35 29.51 28.24 43.51
C VAL A 35 30.02 28.61 42.12
N LYS A 36 29.80 27.74 41.14
CA LYS A 36 29.81 28.11 39.72
C LYS A 36 28.41 28.58 39.40
N SER A 37 28.24 29.88 39.27
CA SER A 37 27.09 30.51 38.62
C SER A 37 27.02 30.01 37.16
N GLY A 38 26.40 28.84 36.98
CA GLY A 38 26.03 28.33 35.69
C GLY A 38 24.90 29.19 35.16
N VAL A 39 25.24 30.11 34.26
CA VAL A 39 24.30 30.74 33.34
C VAL A 39 23.50 29.59 32.70
N MET A 40 22.25 29.42 33.11
CA MET A 40 21.30 28.57 32.40
C MET A 40 21.18 29.14 30.98
N ARG A 41 21.88 28.52 30.03
CA ARG A 41 21.57 28.66 28.60
C ARG A 41 20.20 28.01 28.39
N GLY A 42 19.16 28.82 28.54
CA GLY A 42 17.80 28.47 28.15
C GLY A 42 17.72 28.34 26.64
N THR A 43 17.97 27.14 26.11
CA THR A 43 17.69 26.82 24.69
C THR A 43 17.18 25.40 24.43
N ASP A 44 17.15 24.51 25.42
CA ASP A 44 16.79 23.10 25.16
C ASP A 44 15.29 22.82 25.16
N VAL A 45 14.47 23.71 25.74
CA VAL A 45 13.00 23.56 25.76
C VAL A 45 12.41 23.69 24.34
N ASN A 46 13.10 24.39 23.43
CA ASN A 46 12.54 24.72 22.11
C ASN A 46 12.76 23.62 21.06
N LYS A 47 13.78 22.77 21.22
CA LYS A 47 14.13 21.75 20.21
C LYS A 47 13.10 20.62 20.13
N GLY A 48 12.59 20.17 21.27
CA GLY A 48 11.56 19.11 21.32
C GLY A 48 10.25 19.53 20.64
N TRP A 49 9.82 20.76 20.86
CA TRP A 49 8.62 21.32 20.22
C TRP A 49 8.79 21.50 18.72
N VAL A 50 9.95 21.97 18.26
CA VAL A 50 10.23 22.10 16.82
C VAL A 50 10.18 20.74 16.13
N VAL A 51 10.79 19.70 16.72
CA VAL A 51 10.74 18.34 16.15
C VAL A 51 9.30 17.80 16.12
N ALA A 52 8.54 17.97 17.19
CA ALA A 52 7.15 17.53 17.25
C ALA A 52 6.26 18.22 16.20
N VAL A 53 6.44 19.53 15.99
CA VAL A 53 5.71 20.29 14.95
C VAL A 53 6.09 19.81 13.56
N VAL A 54 7.38 19.61 13.28
CA VAL A 54 7.83 19.13 11.97
C VAL A 54 7.32 17.72 11.68
N VAL A 55 7.35 16.81 12.65
CA VAL A 55 6.77 15.45 12.51
C VAL A 55 5.27 15.52 12.34
N GLY A 56 4.57 16.38 13.10
CA GLY A 56 3.13 16.59 12.97
C GLY A 56 2.74 17.08 11.58
N ILE A 57 3.48 18.04 11.02
CA ILE A 57 3.27 18.53 9.64
C ILE A 57 3.56 17.42 8.62
N HIS A 58 4.66 16.67 8.79
CA HIS A 58 4.98 15.56 7.87
C HIS A 58 3.90 14.48 7.90
N LEU A 59 3.41 14.09 9.09
CA LEU A 59 2.29 13.16 9.20
C LEU A 59 1.00 13.74 8.63
N ALA A 60 0.70 15.02 8.86
CA ALA A 60 -0.49 15.67 8.32
C ALA A 60 -0.47 15.78 6.78
N VAL A 61 0.71 15.79 6.14
CA VAL A 61 0.85 15.77 4.68
C VAL A 61 0.90 14.34 4.12
N LEU A 62 1.61 13.44 4.81
CA LEU A 62 1.77 12.05 4.37
C LEU A 62 0.52 11.21 4.61
N LEU A 63 -0.25 11.46 5.67
CA LEU A 63 -1.43 10.67 6.01
C LEU A 63 -2.55 10.83 4.97
N PRO A 64 -2.92 12.04 4.50
CA PRO A 64 -3.89 12.18 3.41
C PRO A 64 -3.39 11.55 2.11
N LEU A 65 -2.10 11.66 1.80
CA LEU A 65 -1.50 10.97 0.65
C LEU A 65 -1.61 9.45 0.81
N LEU A 66 -1.35 8.90 2.00
CA LEU A 66 -1.52 7.47 2.25
C LEU A 66 -2.99 7.05 2.11
N LEU A 67 -3.92 7.83 2.65
CA LEU A 67 -5.36 7.55 2.63
C LEU A 67 -5.98 7.70 1.24
N HIS A 68 -5.50 8.61 0.39
CA HIS A 68 -5.96 8.73 -1.00
C HIS A 68 -5.53 7.54 -1.87
N TYR A 69 -4.45 6.86 -1.48
CA TYR A 69 -3.94 5.68 -2.15
C TYR A 69 -4.33 4.38 -1.42
N THR A 70 -5.13 4.44 -0.36
CA THR A 70 -5.66 3.21 0.23
C THR A 70 -6.93 2.78 -0.50
N PRO A 71 -6.99 1.53 -0.99
CA PRO A 71 -8.24 0.98 -1.51
C PRO A 71 -9.31 1.09 -0.44
N THR A 72 -10.47 1.60 -0.82
CA THR A 72 -11.56 1.86 0.14
C THR A 72 -12.20 0.56 0.62
N GLY A 73 -11.99 -0.55 -0.10
CA GLY A 73 -12.59 -1.85 0.19
C GLY A 73 -14.10 -1.91 -0.04
N ASN A 74 -14.71 -0.79 -0.44
CA ASN A 74 -16.16 -0.62 -0.51
C ASN A 74 -16.69 -0.54 -1.93
N ASN A 75 -15.82 -0.27 -2.90
CA ASN A 75 -16.21 -0.23 -4.30
C ASN A 75 -15.79 -1.54 -4.98
N GLY A 76 -16.69 -2.08 -5.81
CA GLY A 76 -16.50 -3.35 -6.50
C GLY A 76 -15.54 -3.26 -7.69
N VAL A 77 -15.95 -3.85 -8.81
CA VAL A 77 -15.22 -3.78 -10.08
C VAL A 77 -15.86 -2.68 -10.93
N PHE A 78 -15.04 -1.77 -11.44
CA PHE A 78 -15.45 -0.74 -12.39
C PHE A 78 -15.01 -1.13 -13.80
N TYR A 79 -15.83 -0.74 -14.78
CA TYR A 79 -15.52 -0.95 -16.18
C TYR A 79 -15.41 0.39 -16.88
N TYR A 80 -14.29 0.57 -17.56
CA TYR A 80 -14.06 1.73 -18.42
C TYR A 80 -13.90 1.30 -19.86
N TYR A 81 -14.19 2.16 -20.81
CA TYR A 81 -13.89 1.91 -22.21
C TYR A 81 -13.23 3.10 -22.91
N TYR A 82 -12.55 2.76 -23.99
CA TYR A 82 -12.02 3.66 -24.99
C TYR A 82 -12.45 3.17 -26.38
N ASN A 83 -12.99 4.07 -27.20
CA ASN A 83 -13.45 3.79 -28.56
C ASN A 83 -12.65 4.53 -29.65
N ARG A 84 -11.69 5.37 -29.25
CA ARG A 84 -10.80 6.10 -30.16
C ARG A 84 -9.44 6.38 -29.52
N PRO A 85 -8.34 6.33 -30.29
CA PRO A 85 -7.03 6.76 -29.80
C PRO A 85 -7.10 8.21 -29.31
N GLY A 86 -6.50 8.51 -28.17
CA GLY A 86 -6.57 9.86 -27.62
C GLY A 86 -7.94 10.26 -27.03
N GLY A 87 -8.94 9.37 -27.05
CA GLY A 87 -10.29 9.62 -26.55
C GLY A 87 -10.40 9.74 -25.03
N GLU A 88 -11.58 10.11 -24.53
CA GLU A 88 -11.82 10.14 -23.09
C GLU A 88 -12.06 8.72 -22.54
N LYS A 89 -11.82 8.55 -21.24
CA LYS A 89 -12.16 7.32 -20.52
C LYS A 89 -13.64 7.40 -20.14
N HIS A 90 -14.45 6.48 -20.65
CA HIS A 90 -15.88 6.43 -20.33
C HIS A 90 -16.15 5.28 -19.36
N GLU A 91 -16.89 5.53 -18.30
CA GLU A 91 -17.34 4.49 -17.36
C GLU A 91 -18.65 3.88 -17.86
N PHE A 92 -18.81 2.58 -17.67
CA PHE A 92 -20.05 1.89 -17.99
C PHE A 92 -20.35 0.79 -16.97
N TRP A 93 -21.61 0.38 -16.96
CA TRP A 93 -22.12 -0.63 -16.03
C TRP A 93 -22.69 -1.81 -16.81
N SER A 94 -22.42 -3.02 -16.29
CA SER A 94 -23.14 -4.21 -16.71
C SER A 94 -24.35 -4.38 -15.80
N THR A 95 -25.54 -4.42 -16.38
CA THR A 95 -26.78 -4.79 -15.69
C THR A 95 -27.23 -6.17 -16.17
N ASP A 96 -28.21 -6.76 -15.51
CA ASP A 96 -28.82 -8.02 -15.96
C ASP A 96 -29.47 -7.89 -17.34
N GLU A 97 -29.81 -6.67 -17.75
CA GLU A 97 -30.45 -6.34 -19.02
C GLU A 97 -29.46 -6.14 -20.17
N GLY A 98 -28.16 -6.01 -19.88
CA GLY A 98 -27.15 -5.76 -20.90
C GLY A 98 -26.01 -4.85 -20.43
N VAL A 99 -25.29 -4.33 -21.41
CA VAL A 99 -24.25 -3.32 -21.19
C VAL A 99 -24.77 -1.98 -21.68
N VAL A 100 -24.92 -1.02 -20.77
CA VAL A 100 -25.41 0.33 -21.09
C VAL A 100 -24.23 1.19 -21.55
N ASP A 101 -24.45 2.05 -22.55
CA ASP A 101 -23.49 3.06 -23.04
C ASP A 101 -22.18 2.53 -23.65
N LEU A 102 -22.14 1.25 -24.05
CA LEU A 102 -20.99 0.68 -24.75
C LEU A 102 -21.24 0.68 -26.28
N PRO A 103 -20.47 1.42 -27.09
CA PRO A 103 -20.67 1.52 -28.53
C PRO A 103 -20.10 0.29 -29.25
N ILE A 104 -20.72 -0.86 -29.05
CA ILE A 104 -20.33 -2.14 -29.64
C ILE A 104 -21.39 -2.61 -30.63
N THR A 105 -20.92 -3.16 -31.76
CA THR A 105 -21.74 -3.81 -32.80
C THR A 105 -21.25 -5.25 -33.02
N ASN A 106 -21.94 -6.01 -33.89
CA ASN A 106 -21.51 -7.35 -34.31
C ASN A 106 -20.11 -7.41 -34.94
N HIS A 107 -19.65 -6.29 -35.50
CA HIS A 107 -18.35 -6.20 -36.18
C HIS A 107 -17.26 -5.59 -35.30
N THR A 108 -17.62 -5.07 -34.12
CA THR A 108 -16.65 -4.50 -33.20
C THR A 108 -15.76 -5.59 -32.61
N HIS A 109 -14.45 -5.37 -32.69
CA HIS A 109 -13.44 -6.17 -32.01
C HIS A 109 -13.18 -5.59 -30.62
N LEU A 110 -13.58 -6.33 -29.60
CA LEU A 110 -13.44 -5.92 -28.21
C LEU A 110 -12.16 -6.49 -27.60
N THR A 111 -11.42 -5.68 -26.84
CA THR A 111 -10.23 -6.13 -26.11
C THR A 111 -10.35 -5.74 -24.64
N LEU A 112 -10.23 -6.71 -23.73
CA LEU A 112 -10.22 -6.46 -22.30
C LEU A 112 -8.79 -6.32 -21.79
N ILE A 113 -8.54 -5.27 -21.01
CA ILE A 113 -7.31 -5.05 -20.24
C ILE A 113 -7.67 -5.19 -18.76
N ILE A 114 -7.02 -6.13 -18.10
CA ILE A 114 -7.14 -6.36 -16.67
C ILE A 114 -5.76 -6.05 -16.07
N HIS A 115 -5.68 -5.04 -15.20
CA HIS A 115 -4.41 -4.65 -14.59
C HIS A 115 -3.92 -5.69 -13.56
N GLY A 116 -2.67 -5.58 -13.15
CA GLY A 116 -2.04 -6.51 -12.22
C GLY A 116 -2.27 -6.20 -10.74
N PHE A 117 -1.57 -6.96 -9.90
CA PHE A 117 -1.53 -6.79 -8.46
C PHE A 117 -0.99 -5.41 -8.09
N SER A 118 -1.67 -4.71 -7.17
CA SER A 118 -1.34 -3.35 -6.69
C SER A 118 -1.37 -2.24 -7.76
N GLU A 119 -2.07 -2.45 -8.87
CA GLU A 119 -2.29 -1.44 -9.91
C GLU A 119 -3.75 -0.96 -9.96
N SER A 120 -3.98 0.17 -10.64
CA SER A 120 -5.30 0.71 -10.92
C SER A 120 -5.42 1.06 -12.40
N SER A 121 -6.64 1.35 -12.89
CA SER A 121 -6.86 1.75 -14.30
C SER A 121 -6.16 3.05 -14.72
N HIS A 122 -5.70 3.84 -13.75
CA HIS A 122 -5.10 5.16 -13.97
C HIS A 122 -3.61 5.10 -14.37
N ARG A 123 -3.03 3.91 -14.54
CA ARG A 123 -1.62 3.76 -14.92
C ARG A 123 -1.38 4.24 -16.37
N PRO A 124 -0.34 5.05 -16.64
CA PRO A 124 -0.06 5.55 -17.99
C PRO A 124 0.18 4.46 -19.04
N TRP A 125 0.62 3.26 -18.63
CA TRP A 125 0.82 2.14 -19.55
C TRP A 125 -0.52 1.62 -20.11
N ILE A 126 -1.58 1.61 -19.31
CA ILE A 126 -2.92 1.16 -19.72
C ILE A 126 -3.41 2.07 -20.85
N ARG A 127 -3.30 3.38 -20.66
CA ARG A 127 -3.67 4.36 -21.69
C ARG A 127 -2.89 4.16 -22.99
N ARG A 128 -1.56 4.08 -22.90
CA ARG A 128 -0.69 3.88 -24.07
C ARG A 128 -1.00 2.57 -24.80
N LEU A 129 -1.31 1.50 -24.06
CA LEU A 129 -1.70 0.22 -24.62
C LEU A 129 -3.07 0.31 -25.30
N SER A 130 -4.06 0.94 -24.68
CA SER A 130 -5.38 1.18 -25.28
C SER A 130 -5.26 1.96 -26.58
N ASP A 131 -4.50 3.05 -26.59
CA ASP A 131 -4.28 3.87 -27.79
C ASP A 131 -3.61 3.06 -28.90
N ALA A 132 -2.62 2.22 -28.57
CA ALA A 132 -1.97 1.34 -29.52
C ALA A 132 -2.95 0.30 -30.10
N LEU A 133 -3.76 -0.35 -29.26
CA LEU A 133 -4.73 -1.36 -29.69
C LEU A 133 -5.83 -0.77 -30.58
N LEU A 134 -6.29 0.45 -30.28
CA LEU A 134 -7.29 1.18 -31.07
C LEU A 134 -6.74 1.68 -32.40
N SER A 135 -5.43 1.86 -32.52
CA SER A 135 -4.77 2.34 -33.74
C SER A 135 -4.46 1.22 -34.74
N VAL A 136 -4.70 -0.04 -34.39
CA VAL A 136 -4.36 -1.20 -35.23
C VAL A 136 -5.53 -1.59 -36.14
N GLY A 137 -5.27 -1.67 -37.45
CA GLY A 137 -6.23 -2.19 -38.43
C GLY A 137 -7.28 -1.16 -38.88
N LYS A 138 -8.26 -1.63 -39.66
CA LYS A 138 -9.36 -0.81 -40.19
C LYS A 138 -10.72 -1.12 -39.54
N GLU A 139 -10.74 -2.07 -38.62
CA GLU A 139 -11.96 -2.53 -37.97
C GLU A 139 -12.34 -1.62 -36.81
N GLU A 140 -13.62 -1.55 -36.49
CA GLU A 140 -14.10 -0.89 -35.27
C GLU A 140 -13.58 -1.65 -34.04
N ARG A 141 -12.90 -0.94 -33.15
CA ARG A 141 -12.29 -1.51 -31.94
C ARG A 141 -12.77 -0.77 -30.71
N VAL A 142 -13.02 -1.53 -29.65
CA VAL A 142 -13.32 -0.99 -28.32
C VAL A 142 -12.40 -1.68 -27.33
N VAL A 143 -11.70 -0.90 -26.52
CA VAL A 143 -10.87 -1.41 -25.43
C VAL A 143 -11.61 -1.19 -24.12
N VAL A 144 -11.88 -2.26 -23.40
CA VAL A 144 -12.46 -2.24 -22.06
C VAL A 144 -11.36 -2.42 -21.03
N VAL A 145 -11.29 -1.55 -20.04
CA VAL A 145 -10.37 -1.65 -18.90
C VAL A 145 -11.17 -2.04 -17.67
N VAL A 146 -10.76 -3.12 -17.03
CA VAL A 146 -11.33 -3.61 -15.77
C VAL A 146 -10.50 -3.05 -14.62
N ASP A 147 -11.13 -2.22 -13.78
CA ASP A 147 -10.51 -1.68 -12.57
C ASP A 147 -11.06 -2.39 -11.33
N TYR A 148 -10.18 -3.08 -10.61
CA TYR A 148 -10.50 -3.71 -9.34
C TYR A 148 -9.60 -3.21 -8.20
N TRP A 149 -8.99 -2.03 -8.38
CA TRP A 149 -8.09 -1.44 -7.38
C TRP A 149 -8.70 -1.37 -5.99
N ASP A 150 -9.99 -1.05 -5.87
CA ASP A 150 -10.66 -0.95 -4.56
C ASP A 150 -10.81 -2.30 -3.84
N LEU A 151 -10.67 -3.42 -4.54
CA LEU A 151 -10.61 -4.77 -3.96
C LEU A 151 -9.19 -5.19 -3.57
N HIS A 152 -8.19 -4.31 -3.78
CA HIS A 152 -6.82 -4.58 -3.40
C HIS A 152 -6.68 -4.70 -1.88
N THR A 153 -5.82 -5.62 -1.45
CA THR A 153 -5.52 -5.83 -0.03
C THR A 153 -4.07 -6.27 0.11
N ILE A 154 -3.45 -5.86 1.22
CA ILE A 154 -2.07 -6.22 1.57
C ILE A 154 -1.96 -7.73 1.83
N ASN A 155 -3.05 -8.39 2.23
CA ASN A 155 -3.05 -9.82 2.49
C ASN A 155 -3.16 -10.62 1.18
N TYR A 156 -2.08 -11.30 0.81
CA TYR A 156 -2.01 -12.12 -0.40
C TYR A 156 -3.12 -13.20 -0.51
N LEU A 157 -3.46 -13.88 0.58
CA LEU A 157 -4.51 -14.90 0.57
C LEU A 157 -5.89 -14.28 0.30
N GLN A 158 -6.14 -13.12 0.90
CA GLN A 158 -7.38 -12.38 0.65
C GLN A 158 -7.41 -11.85 -0.79
N MET A 159 -6.29 -11.32 -1.31
CA MET A 159 -6.22 -10.89 -2.70
C MET A 159 -6.49 -12.05 -3.66
N ARG A 160 -5.96 -13.24 -3.38
CA ARG A 160 -6.24 -14.44 -4.19
C ARG A 160 -7.73 -14.80 -4.17
N HIS A 161 -8.41 -14.60 -3.05
CA HIS A 161 -9.86 -14.77 -2.97
C HIS A 161 -10.59 -13.71 -3.79
N ASN A 162 -10.24 -12.43 -3.64
CA ASN A 162 -10.83 -11.31 -4.38
C ASN A 162 -10.61 -11.46 -5.90
N ALA A 163 -9.45 -11.97 -6.33
CA ALA A 163 -9.18 -12.25 -7.74
C ALA A 163 -10.15 -13.27 -8.35
N ARG A 164 -10.62 -14.26 -7.57
CA ARG A 164 -11.65 -15.20 -8.04
C ARG A 164 -13.01 -14.50 -8.20
N GLN A 165 -13.35 -13.60 -7.29
CA GLN A 165 -14.58 -12.80 -7.38
C GLN A 165 -14.53 -11.88 -8.62
N VAL A 166 -13.42 -11.18 -8.83
CA VAL A 166 -13.18 -10.36 -10.02
C VAL A 166 -13.30 -11.20 -11.29
N ALA A 167 -12.68 -12.39 -11.33
CA ALA A 167 -12.81 -13.29 -12.48
C ALA A 167 -14.26 -13.72 -12.75
N SER A 168 -15.04 -13.98 -11.70
CA SER A 168 -16.47 -14.29 -11.82
C SER A 168 -17.27 -13.12 -12.39
N LEU A 169 -16.97 -11.89 -11.97
CA LEU A 169 -17.62 -10.68 -12.49
C LEU A 169 -17.26 -10.41 -13.95
N ILE A 170 -16.00 -10.64 -14.33
CA ILE A 170 -15.54 -10.54 -15.71
C ILE A 170 -16.22 -11.60 -16.59
N ALA A 171 -16.35 -12.84 -16.11
CA ALA A 171 -17.06 -13.88 -16.84
C ALA A 171 -18.52 -13.48 -17.09
N HIS A 172 -19.20 -12.96 -16.07
CA HIS A 172 -20.56 -12.45 -16.20
C HIS A 172 -20.65 -11.29 -17.21
N LEU A 173 -19.71 -10.34 -17.18
CA LEU A 173 -19.63 -9.28 -18.18
C LEU A 173 -19.49 -9.85 -19.60
N ILE A 174 -18.64 -10.86 -19.80
CA ILE A 174 -18.45 -11.49 -21.11
C ILE A 174 -19.76 -12.14 -21.58
N ASP A 175 -20.46 -12.86 -20.73
CA ASP A 175 -21.75 -13.46 -21.06
C ASP A 175 -22.76 -12.38 -21.48
N THR A 176 -22.86 -11.28 -20.71
CA THR A 176 -23.73 -10.15 -21.03
C THR A 176 -23.34 -9.48 -22.35
N LEU A 177 -22.04 -9.33 -22.64
CA LEU A 177 -21.55 -8.79 -23.91
C LEU A 177 -21.89 -9.69 -25.10
N VAL A 178 -21.78 -11.00 -24.94
CA VAL A 178 -22.13 -11.99 -25.98
C VAL A 178 -23.62 -11.90 -26.30
N VAL A 179 -24.47 -11.88 -25.28
CA VAL A 179 -25.92 -11.72 -25.46
C VAL A 179 -26.24 -10.38 -26.12
N HIS A 180 -25.69 -9.28 -25.61
CA HIS A 180 -25.94 -7.94 -26.15
C HIS A 180 -25.51 -7.82 -27.62
N LYS A 181 -24.34 -8.36 -27.95
CA LYS A 181 -23.84 -8.39 -29.34
C LYS A 181 -24.81 -9.16 -30.23
N SER A 182 -25.28 -10.33 -29.82
CA SER A 182 -26.22 -11.14 -30.61
C SER A 182 -27.58 -10.51 -30.91
N LEU A 183 -27.95 -9.44 -30.17
CA LEU A 183 -29.23 -8.75 -30.32
C LEU A 183 -29.17 -7.53 -31.24
N GLN A 184 -27.97 -7.04 -31.57
CA GLN A 184 -27.77 -5.94 -32.52
C GLN A 184 -27.51 -6.46 -33.94
#